data_AF-A0A382EQZ4-F1
#
_entry.id   AF-A0A382EQZ4-F1
#
_cell.length_a   1.000
_cell.length_b   1.000
_cell.length_c   1.000
_cell.angle_alpha   90.00
_cell.angle_beta   90.00
_cell.angle_gamma   90.00
#
_symmetry.space_group_name_H-M   'P 1'
#
loop_
_entity.id
_entity.type
_entity.pdbx_description
1 polymer ?
#
loop_
_entity_poly.entity_id
_entity_poly.type
_entity_poly.pdbx_seq_one_letter_code
_entity_poly.pdbx_strand_id
1 'polypeptide(L)'
;MDWDYWGKGVPGYGDPNSKILILGLAPAAHGGNRTGRVFTGDKSADFLFKCLHHVGIANQPNSDHRDDGLDLNGYMTPALNCVPPGDKPTAEEKTNCAPYLAREFELLKNLKIVLGLGKIGFDACLNHVRKS
;
A
#
# COMPACT_ATOMS: atom_id res chain seq x y z
N MET A 1 -7.62 24.86 -8.70
CA MET A 1 -6.89 24.50 -7.47
C MET A 1 -5.82 23.55 -7.94
N ASP A 2 -4.60 24.06 -8.13
CA ASP A 2 -3.52 23.29 -8.75
C ASP A 2 -2.89 22.42 -7.68
N TRP A 3 -2.95 21.11 -7.89
CA TRP A 3 -2.32 20.12 -7.03
C TRP A 3 -1.00 19.71 -7.69
N ASP A 4 0.07 19.66 -6.90
CA ASP A 4 1.30 18.98 -7.32
C ASP A 4 1.12 17.47 -7.15
N TYR A 5 1.31 16.72 -8.23
CA TYR A 5 1.09 15.27 -8.24
C TYR A 5 2.40 14.52 -8.09
N TRP A 6 2.38 13.44 -7.32
CA TRP A 6 3.52 12.52 -7.25
C TRP A 6 3.89 11.94 -8.63
N GLY A 7 2.90 11.42 -9.38
CA GLY A 7 3.06 11.01 -10.77
C GLY A 7 4.11 9.93 -11.04
N LYS A 8 4.52 9.18 -10.01
CA LYS A 8 5.55 8.12 -10.06
C LYS A 8 5.05 6.88 -9.34
N GLY A 9 5.82 5.79 -9.40
CA GLY A 9 5.59 4.62 -8.56
C GLY A 9 5.54 5.01 -7.08
N VAL A 10 4.46 4.65 -6.39
CA VAL A 10 4.25 4.93 -4.96
C VAL A 10 4.90 3.82 -4.14
N PRO A 11 5.91 4.13 -3.30
CA PRO A 11 6.57 3.12 -2.48
C PRO A 11 5.67 2.67 -1.31
N GLY A 12 5.99 1.53 -0.71
CA GLY A 12 5.44 1.15 0.58
C GLY A 12 5.81 2.15 1.69
N TYR A 13 5.08 2.07 2.80
CA TYR A 13 5.18 3.01 3.91
C TYR A 13 4.92 2.32 5.25
N GLY A 14 5.70 2.68 6.28
CA GLY A 14 5.57 2.19 7.65
C GLY A 14 6.89 1.66 8.21
N ASP A 15 6.82 0.90 9.29
CA ASP A 15 7.99 0.34 9.97
C ASP A 15 8.53 -0.91 9.23
N PRO A 16 9.77 -0.88 8.69
CA PRO A 16 10.36 -2.04 8.02
C PRO A 16 10.64 -3.23 8.98
N ASN A 17 10.62 -3.01 10.30
CA ASN A 17 10.74 -4.06 11.30
C ASN A 17 9.38 -4.63 11.74
N SER A 18 8.28 -4.17 11.15
CA SER A 18 6.94 -4.60 11.54
C SER A 18 6.70 -6.09 11.26
N LYS A 19 5.85 -6.69 12.09
CA LYS A 19 5.35 -8.06 11.92
C LYS A 19 4.11 -8.14 11.02
N ILE A 20 3.51 -6.99 10.68
CA ILE A 20 2.25 -6.89 9.94
C ILE A 20 2.47 -6.12 8.64
N LEU A 21 2.08 -6.73 7.53
CA LEU A 21 2.00 -6.10 6.20
C LEU A 21 0.54 -5.93 5.78
N ILE A 22 0.13 -4.73 5.38
CA ILE A 22 -1.16 -4.44 4.75
C ILE A 22 -0.92 -4.31 3.25
N LEU A 23 -1.44 -5.24 2.46
CA LEU A 23 -1.18 -5.34 1.02
C LEU A 23 -2.42 -5.02 0.19
N GLY A 24 -2.38 -3.88 -0.51
CA GLY A 24 -3.47 -3.40 -1.37
C GLY A 24 -3.31 -3.77 -2.84
N LEU A 25 -4.24 -3.28 -3.67
CA LEU A 25 -4.19 -3.38 -5.12
C LEU A 25 -3.13 -2.44 -5.71
N ALA A 26 -3.43 -1.15 -5.76
CA ALA A 26 -2.66 -0.10 -6.40
C ALA A 26 -3.06 1.27 -5.81
N PRO A 27 -2.25 2.32 -5.97
CA PRO A 27 -2.64 3.68 -5.60
C PRO A 27 -3.86 4.16 -6.39
N ALA A 28 -4.75 4.89 -5.73
CA ALA A 28 -5.84 5.59 -6.41
C ALA A 28 -5.30 6.79 -7.22
N ALA A 29 -5.95 7.09 -8.35
CA ALA A 29 -5.58 8.18 -9.26
C ALA A 29 -5.41 9.53 -8.56
N HIS A 30 -6.29 9.85 -7.62
CA HIS A 30 -6.30 11.10 -6.85
C HIS A 30 -6.01 10.90 -5.35
N GLY A 31 -5.58 9.70 -4.97
CA GLY A 31 -5.09 9.36 -3.62
C GLY A 31 -3.57 9.26 -3.64
N GLY A 32 -3.04 8.04 -3.49
CA GLY A 32 -1.59 7.80 -3.46
C GLY A 32 -0.82 8.34 -4.67
N ASN A 33 -1.41 8.41 -5.86
CA ASN A 33 -0.76 9.01 -7.04
C ASN A 33 -0.65 10.54 -7.00
N ARG A 34 -1.49 11.19 -6.20
CA ARG A 34 -1.39 12.61 -5.88
C ARG A 34 -0.46 12.82 -4.68
N THR A 35 -0.69 12.09 -3.59
CA THR A 35 -0.04 12.31 -2.30
C THR A 35 1.35 11.69 -2.20
N GLY A 36 1.66 10.66 -2.98
CA GLY A 36 2.92 9.92 -2.98
C GLY A 36 3.11 8.95 -1.81
N ARG A 37 2.03 8.66 -1.05
CA ARG A 37 2.02 7.66 0.01
C ARG A 37 0.86 6.70 -0.21
N VAL A 38 1.09 5.39 -0.05
CA VAL A 38 0.02 4.40 -0.17
C VAL A 38 -1.12 4.68 0.81
N PHE A 39 -2.35 4.37 0.40
CA PHE A 39 -3.55 4.58 1.22
C PHE A 39 -3.63 6.00 1.83
N THR A 40 -3.49 7.04 1.00
CA THR A 40 -3.45 8.43 1.49
C THR A 40 -4.21 9.35 0.54
N GLY A 41 -5.13 10.15 1.08
CA GLY A 41 -5.83 11.22 0.36
C GLY A 41 -6.98 10.76 -0.55
N ASP A 42 -7.59 9.60 -0.28
CA ASP A 42 -8.80 9.12 -0.94
C ASP A 42 -9.77 8.47 0.07
N LYS A 43 -11.02 8.23 -0.35
CA LYS A 43 -12.07 7.66 0.53
C LYS A 43 -11.75 6.25 1.05
N SER A 44 -10.96 5.47 0.31
CA SER A 44 -10.58 4.13 0.74
C SER A 44 -9.60 4.20 1.91
N ALA A 45 -8.69 5.17 1.88
CA ALA A 45 -7.79 5.50 2.98
C ALA A 45 -8.58 5.92 4.23
N ASP A 46 -9.59 6.79 4.09
CA ASP A 46 -10.41 7.26 5.23
C ASP A 46 -11.03 6.10 6.02
N PHE A 47 -11.57 5.10 5.33
CA PHE A 47 -12.14 3.92 5.99
C PHE A 47 -11.06 3.08 6.65
N LEU A 48 -9.97 2.79 5.94
CA LEU A 48 -8.87 1.98 6.46
C LEU A 48 -8.27 2.60 7.72
N PHE A 49 -7.95 3.89 7.71
CA PHE A 49 -7.28 4.55 8.84
C PHE A 49 -8.18 4.71 10.07
N LYS A 50 -9.49 4.89 9.90
CA LYS A 50 -10.44 4.81 11.02
C LYS A 50 -10.38 3.45 11.72
N CYS A 51 -10.33 2.37 10.94
CA CYS A 51 -10.21 1.02 11.48
C CYS A 51 -8.85 0.77 12.14
N LEU A 52 -7.75 1.14 11.48
CA LEU A 52 -6.39 0.95 12.00
C LEU A 52 -6.14 1.74 13.28
N HIS A 53 -6.61 2.97 13.35
CA HIS A 53 -6.56 3.78 14.57
C HIS A 53 -7.41 3.17 15.69
N HIS A 54 -8.63 2.71 15.37
CA HIS A 54 -9.51 2.08 16.36
C HIS A 54 -8.87 0.86 17.02
N VAL A 55 -8.06 0.09 16.29
CA VAL A 55 -7.33 -1.08 16.83
C VAL A 55 -5.91 -0.77 17.31
N GLY A 56 -5.51 0.51 17.33
CA GLY A 56 -4.20 0.95 17.83
C GLY A 56 -3.00 0.63 16.93
N ILE A 57 -3.22 0.37 15.64
CA ILE A 57 -2.15 0.15 14.65
C ILE A 57 -1.63 1.49 14.09
N ALA A 58 -2.50 2.50 13.95
CA ALA A 58 -2.14 3.85 13.49
C ALA A 58 -2.26 4.86 14.64
N ASN A 59 -1.38 5.87 14.66
CA ASN A 59 -1.40 6.94 15.68
C ASN A 59 -2.55 7.95 15.49
N GLN A 60 -3.17 8.00 14.32
CA GLN A 60 -4.24 8.94 13.99
C GLN A 60 -5.27 8.30 13.03
N PRO A 61 -6.53 8.78 13.01
CA PRO A 61 -7.62 8.18 12.25
C PRO A 61 -7.66 8.55 10.75
N ASN A 62 -6.72 9.37 10.28
CA ASN A 62 -6.68 9.95 8.94
C ASN A 62 -5.29 9.79 8.28
N SER A 63 -5.28 9.83 6.96
CA SER A 63 -4.08 9.80 6.14
C SER A 63 -4.30 10.74 4.96
N ASP A 64 -3.97 12.00 5.15
CA ASP A 64 -4.36 13.10 4.26
C ASP A 64 -3.23 13.49 3.31
N HIS A 65 -1.99 13.49 3.82
CA HIS A 65 -0.80 13.90 3.10
C HIS A 65 0.44 13.15 3.59
N ARG A 66 1.49 13.01 2.77
CA ARG A 66 2.68 12.25 3.16
C ARG A 66 3.40 12.78 4.43
N ASP A 67 3.24 14.07 4.71
CA ASP A 67 3.92 14.80 5.81
C ASP A 67 2.97 15.11 6.99
N ASP A 68 1.83 14.43 7.08
CA ASP A 68 0.79 14.67 8.10
C ASP A 68 1.09 14.07 9.49
N GLY A 69 2.31 13.58 9.72
CA GLY A 69 2.70 12.99 11.00
C GLY A 69 2.09 11.62 11.28
N LEU A 70 1.49 10.96 10.28
CA LEU A 70 1.07 9.57 10.41
C LEU A 70 2.26 8.71 10.87
N ASP A 71 1.98 7.78 11.76
CA ASP A 71 2.87 6.71 12.20
C ASP A 71 2.07 5.41 12.32
N LEU A 72 2.72 4.30 11.98
CA LEU A 72 2.09 3.01 11.80
C LEU A 72 2.93 1.90 12.44
N ASN A 73 2.34 1.17 13.38
CA ASN A 73 2.85 -0.11 13.86
C ASN A 73 2.51 -1.22 12.86
N GLY A 74 3.07 -1.10 11.67
CA GLY A 74 2.67 -1.82 10.48
C GLY A 74 3.52 -1.36 9.30
N TYR A 75 3.52 -2.16 8.23
CA TYR A 75 3.98 -1.73 6.92
C TYR A 75 2.81 -1.85 5.93
N MET A 76 2.67 -0.91 5.02
CA MET A 76 1.66 -0.97 3.96
C MET A 76 2.32 -0.88 2.60
N THR A 77 1.79 -1.60 1.63
CA THR A 77 2.25 -1.51 0.25
C THR A 77 1.18 -1.91 -0.75
N PRO A 78 1.23 -1.50 -2.04
CA PRO A 78 0.34 -2.02 -3.06
C PRO A 78 0.99 -3.19 -3.82
N ALA A 79 0.16 -4.05 -4.43
CA ALA A 79 0.64 -5.05 -5.37
C ALA A 79 1.18 -4.42 -6.67
N LEU A 80 0.67 -3.24 -7.05
CA LEU A 80 1.16 -2.43 -8.17
C LEU A 80 1.48 -1.01 -7.70
N ASN A 81 2.72 -0.54 -7.92
CA ASN A 81 3.15 0.79 -7.48
C ASN A 81 2.57 1.95 -8.32
N CYS A 82 1.99 1.69 -9.50
CA CYS A 82 1.41 2.69 -10.39
C CYS A 82 -0.10 2.51 -10.52
N VAL A 83 -0.81 3.60 -10.84
CA VAL A 83 -2.27 3.59 -11.05
C VAL A 83 -2.61 2.83 -12.34
N PRO A 84 -3.33 1.70 -12.28
CA PRO A 84 -3.79 1.02 -13.48
C PRO A 84 -5.03 1.74 -14.04
N PRO A 85 -5.19 1.83 -15.38
CA PRO A 85 -6.39 2.40 -15.98
C PRO A 85 -7.68 1.72 -15.48
N GLY A 86 -8.63 2.52 -14.98
CA GLY A 86 -9.92 2.04 -14.49
C GLY A 86 -9.84 1.08 -13.31
N ASP A 87 -8.78 1.15 -12.50
CA ASP A 87 -8.51 0.28 -11.34
C ASP A 87 -8.44 -1.21 -11.70
N LYS A 88 -8.12 -1.53 -12.97
CA LYS A 88 -8.11 -2.88 -13.52
C LYS A 88 -6.74 -3.21 -14.12
N PRO A 89 -5.79 -3.70 -13.29
CA PRO A 89 -4.47 -4.06 -13.78
C PRO A 89 -4.52 -5.30 -14.67
N THR A 90 -3.78 -5.24 -15.78
CA THR A 90 -3.52 -6.33 -16.71
C THR A 90 -2.61 -7.40 -16.09
N ALA A 91 -2.50 -8.56 -16.74
CA ALA A 91 -1.57 -9.61 -16.31
C ALA A 91 -0.10 -9.18 -16.48
N GLU A 92 0.20 -8.43 -17.53
CA GLU A 92 1.54 -7.90 -17.80
C GLU A 92 1.96 -6.89 -16.73
N GLU A 93 1.10 -5.93 -16.38
CA GLU A 93 1.40 -4.94 -15.32
C GLU A 93 1.67 -5.62 -13.98
N LYS A 94 0.88 -6.63 -13.60
CA LYS A 94 1.12 -7.42 -12.38
C LYS A 94 2.48 -8.12 -12.43
N THR A 95 2.84 -8.69 -13.58
CA THR A 95 4.11 -9.39 -13.77
C THR A 95 5.28 -8.40 -13.68
N ASN A 96 5.15 -7.23 -14.28
CA ASN A 96 6.17 -6.18 -14.27
C ASN A 96 6.37 -5.58 -12.87
N CYS A 97 5.32 -5.52 -12.05
CA CYS A 97 5.41 -4.99 -10.68
C CYS A 97 5.85 -6.02 -9.63
N ALA A 98 5.69 -7.32 -9.90
CA ALA A 98 6.02 -8.39 -8.95
C ALA A 98 7.45 -8.34 -8.38
N PRO A 99 8.51 -7.99 -9.13
CA PRO A 99 9.86 -7.87 -8.58
C PRO A 99 10.01 -6.76 -7.52
N TYR A 100 9.22 -5.68 -7.62
CA TYR A 100 9.26 -4.60 -6.62
C TYR A 100 8.61 -5.04 -5.31
N LEU A 101 7.47 -5.71 -5.40
CA LEU A 101 6.82 -6.31 -4.25
C LEU A 101 7.73 -7.35 -3.57
N ALA A 102 8.40 -8.20 -4.36
CA ALA A 102 9.33 -9.19 -3.82
C ALA A 102 10.47 -8.56 -3.01
N ARG A 103 11.04 -7.45 -3.49
CA ARG A 103 12.06 -6.70 -2.75
C ARG A 103 11.54 -6.11 -1.45
N GLU A 104 10.30 -5.64 -1.40
CA GLU A 104 9.72 -5.17 -0.14
C GLU A 104 9.52 -6.30 0.86
N PHE A 105 9.05 -7.47 0.43
CA PHE A 105 9.00 -8.66 1.29
C PHE A 105 10.38 -9.04 1.82
N GLU A 106 11.43 -8.94 0.99
CA GLU A 106 12.81 -9.17 1.43
C GLU A 106 13.27 -8.16 2.49
N LEU A 107 12.79 -6.91 2.46
CA LEU A 107 13.14 -5.89 3.45
C LEU A 107 12.45 -6.13 4.81
N LEU A 108 11.26 -6.72 4.81
CA LEU A 108 10.45 -6.97 6.00
C LEU A 108 10.88 -8.26 6.74
N LYS A 109 12.10 -8.26 7.29
CA LYS A 109 12.72 -9.46 7.91
C LYS A 109 11.93 -10.08 9.07
N ASN A 110 11.09 -9.29 9.75
CA ASN A 110 10.31 -9.73 10.90
C ASN A 110 8.84 -10.06 10.56
N LEU A 111 8.47 -10.03 9.27
CA LEU A 111 7.09 -10.21 8.83
C LEU A 111 6.51 -11.55 9.31
N LYS A 112 5.29 -11.51 9.85
CA LYS A 112 4.53 -12.69 10.32
C LYS A 112 3.13 -12.76 9.73
N ILE A 113 2.49 -11.61 9.49
CA ILE A 113 1.09 -11.52 9.08
C ILE A 113 1.00 -10.63 7.85
N VAL A 114 0.31 -11.10 6.81
CA VAL A 114 -0.04 -10.30 5.63
C VAL A 114 -1.56 -10.17 5.54
N LEU A 115 -2.06 -8.95 5.68
CA LEU A 115 -3.46 -8.60 5.44
C LEU A 115 -3.63 -8.20 3.97
N GLY A 116 -4.06 -9.14 3.13
CA GLY A 116 -4.41 -8.88 1.74
C GLY A 116 -5.76 -8.17 1.62
N LEU A 117 -5.76 -6.92 1.16
CA LEU A 117 -6.97 -6.14 0.93
C LEU A 117 -7.53 -6.45 -0.46
N GLY A 118 -8.60 -7.23 -0.48
CA GLY A 118 -9.27 -7.66 -1.70
C GLY A 118 -8.51 -8.76 -2.47
N LYS A 119 -9.12 -9.25 -3.56
CA LYS A 119 -8.61 -10.40 -4.31
C LYS A 119 -7.18 -10.20 -4.84
N ILE A 120 -6.89 -9.03 -5.40
CA ILE A 120 -5.59 -8.79 -6.05
C ILE A 120 -4.45 -8.68 -5.02
N GLY A 121 -4.66 -8.00 -3.88
CA GLY A 121 -3.68 -7.97 -2.80
C GLY A 121 -3.43 -9.37 -2.24
N PHE A 122 -4.49 -10.15 -2.02
CA PHE A 122 -4.37 -11.54 -1.58
C PHE A 122 -3.63 -12.43 -2.59
N ASP A 123 -4.02 -12.39 -3.87
CA ASP A 123 -3.40 -13.19 -4.93
C ASP A 123 -1.91 -12.81 -5.11
N ALA A 124 -1.56 -11.53 -4.99
CA ALA A 124 -0.17 -11.07 -5.08
C ALA A 124 0.68 -11.68 -3.96
N CYS A 125 0.19 -11.67 -2.71
CA CYS A 125 0.85 -12.36 -1.60
C CYS A 125 0.97 -13.87 -1.86
N LEU A 126 -0.12 -14.52 -2.26
CA LEU A 126 -0.14 -15.97 -2.49
C LEU A 126 0.85 -16.38 -3.60
N ASN A 127 0.91 -15.61 -4.67
CA ASN A 127 1.83 -15.83 -5.77
C ASN A 127 3.29 -15.60 -5.38
N HIS A 128 3.57 -14.61 -4.53
CA HIS A 128 4.91 -14.38 -3.99
C HIS A 128 5.34 -15.58 -3.15
N VAL A 129 4.58 -15.92 -2.11
CA VAL A 129 4.92 -17.00 -1.16
C VAL A 129 5.05 -18.37 -1.83
N ARG A 130 4.30 -18.65 -2.91
CA ARG A 130 4.42 -19.91 -3.67
C ARG A 130 5.69 -20.02 -4.53
N LYS A 131 6.33 -18.89 -4.84
CA LYS A 131 7.55 -18.83 -5.66
C LYS A 131 8.82 -18.70 -4.81
N SER A 132 8.67 -18.34 -3.54
CA SER A 132 9.75 -18.14 -2.56
C SER A 132 10.30 -19.42 -1.97
#